data_AF-A0A7Y5SRD7-F1
#
_entry.id   AF-A0A7Y5SRD7-F1
#
_cell.length_a   1.000
_cell.length_b   1.000
_cell.length_c   1.000
_cell.angle_alpha   90.00
_cell.angle_beta   90.00
_cell.angle_gamma   90.00
#
_symmetry.space_group_name_H-M   'P 1'
#
loop_
_entity.id
_entity.type
_entity.pdbx_description
1 polymer ?
#
loop_
_entity_poly.entity_id
_entity_poly.type
_entity_poly.pdbx_seq_one_letter_code
_entity_poly.pdbx_strand_id
1 'polypeptide(L)'
;NALTSDSKLLVMDRSLIKEALTALGMADNTIGLLLHDRPLEGHFEYAVGIFDSVAFEKVGTTGTRQSDELMPAGRIALNLLDPMTPEDGYADYQGSYLGEGERLAIGANSAYLGDALSGLTEFDLYAWGADLFYNYGRFTFEAEYDWFTENMITANPDVQGDGWYVQGGYLLHRTICCALVELAARYQELDGNGVLFSDELQWTSLGMNIYIRQHNLKIQTDYTFKRERTVEIDNDMYQIQLQLDF
;
A
#
# COMPACT_ATOMS: atom_id res chain seq x y z
N ASN A 1 0.63 -2.46 -0.34
CA ASN A 1 -0.66 -2.83 -0.98
C ASN A 1 -1.12 -1.81 -2.03
N ALA A 2 -0.25 -0.94 -2.57
CA ALA A 2 -0.67 0.20 -3.41
C ALA A 2 -1.40 -0.20 -4.71
N LEU A 3 -1.07 -1.36 -5.28
CA LEU A 3 -1.59 -1.82 -6.58
C LEU A 3 -3.00 -2.43 -6.51
N THR A 4 -3.41 -2.92 -5.34
CA THR A 4 -4.74 -3.49 -5.13
C THR A 4 -5.78 -2.39 -5.21
N SER A 5 -6.81 -2.60 -6.03
CA SER A 5 -7.97 -1.69 -6.08
C SER A 5 -8.55 -1.50 -4.68
N ASP A 6 -8.96 -0.27 -4.34
CA ASP A 6 -9.64 0.02 -3.07
C ASP A 6 -10.86 -0.91 -2.87
N SER A 7 -11.57 -1.21 -3.97
CA SER A 7 -12.73 -2.10 -3.95
C SER A 7 -12.40 -3.56 -3.60
N LYS A 8 -11.12 -3.93 -3.64
CA LYS A 8 -10.62 -5.30 -3.49
C LYS A 8 -9.67 -5.46 -2.29
N LEU A 9 -9.55 -4.45 -1.43
CA LEU A 9 -8.76 -4.54 -0.21
C LEU A 9 -9.35 -5.57 0.78
N LEU A 10 -8.46 -6.24 1.50
CA LEU A 10 -8.79 -7.25 2.51
C LEU A 10 -9.23 -6.63 3.85
N VAL A 11 -8.63 -5.49 4.21
CA VAL A 11 -8.98 -4.61 5.35
C VAL A 11 -9.36 -3.26 4.75
N MET A 12 -10.30 -2.53 5.37
CA MET A 12 -10.91 -1.32 4.83
C MET A 12 -9.88 -0.22 4.48
N ASP A 13 -8.92 0.02 5.37
CA ASP A 13 -7.89 1.04 5.17
C ASP A 13 -6.61 0.44 4.55
N ARG A 14 -5.82 1.30 3.91
CA ARG A 14 -4.49 0.93 3.41
C ARG A 14 -3.48 0.86 4.57
N SER A 15 -2.27 0.41 4.28
CA SER A 15 -1.28 0.20 5.34
C SER A 15 -0.70 1.53 5.82
N LEU A 16 -0.19 1.56 7.06
CA LEU A 16 0.52 2.71 7.62
C LEU A 16 1.62 3.22 6.69
N ILE A 17 2.46 2.30 6.20
CA ILE A 17 3.58 2.65 5.32
C ILE A 17 3.12 3.21 3.97
N LYS A 18 2.01 2.70 3.40
CA LYS A 18 1.42 3.27 2.18
C LYS A 18 1.00 4.71 2.43
N GLU A 19 0.26 4.95 3.51
CA GLU A 19 -0.21 6.31 3.85
C GLU A 19 0.97 7.27 4.07
N ALA A 20 2.03 6.79 4.73
CA ALA A 20 3.25 7.56 4.93
C ALA A 20 3.93 7.95 3.62
N LEU A 21 4.12 6.98 2.71
CA LEU A 21 4.70 7.23 1.39
C LEU A 21 3.82 8.14 0.52
N THR A 22 2.49 8.03 0.62
CA THR A 22 1.57 8.97 -0.06
C THR A 22 1.76 10.39 0.47
N ALA A 23 1.82 10.60 1.78
CA ALA A 23 2.08 11.92 2.38
C ALA A 23 3.44 12.49 1.95
N LEU A 24 4.46 11.64 1.85
CA LEU A 24 5.78 12.04 1.35
C LEU A 24 5.81 12.40 -0.13
N GLY A 25 4.74 12.17 -0.90
CA GLY A 25 4.68 12.44 -2.34
C GLY A 25 5.19 11.31 -3.22
N MET A 26 5.34 10.11 -2.68
CA MET A 26 5.84 8.95 -3.44
C MET A 26 4.73 8.19 -4.17
N ALA A 27 3.48 8.56 -3.92
CA ALA A 27 2.30 7.98 -4.56
C ALA A 27 1.25 9.07 -4.82
N ASP A 28 0.28 8.77 -5.69
CA ASP A 28 -0.83 9.66 -6.04
C ASP A 28 -0.39 11.02 -6.64
N ASN A 29 0.75 11.03 -7.36
CA ASN A 29 1.27 12.19 -8.09
C ASN A 29 0.44 12.56 -9.33
N THR A 30 0.60 13.79 -9.80
CA THR A 30 -0.44 14.47 -10.60
C THR A 30 -0.47 14.03 -12.06
N ILE A 31 0.68 13.99 -12.74
CA ILE A 31 0.77 13.69 -14.18
C ILE A 31 2.07 12.93 -14.43
N GLY A 32 2.06 11.91 -15.29
CA GLY A 32 3.29 11.21 -15.66
C GLY A 32 3.14 10.35 -16.88
N LEU A 33 4.26 9.73 -17.27
CA LEU A 33 4.31 8.69 -18.30
C LEU A 33 4.75 7.39 -17.63
N LEU A 34 4.01 6.32 -17.88
CA LEU A 34 4.30 4.98 -17.39
C LEU A 34 4.43 4.03 -18.59
N LEU A 35 5.54 3.29 -18.63
CA LEU A 35 5.68 2.10 -19.46
C LEU A 35 5.47 0.88 -18.56
N HIS A 36 4.55 0.01 -18.96
CA HIS A 36 4.20 -1.20 -18.24
C HIS A 36 4.03 -2.35 -19.22
N ASP A 37 4.47 -3.55 -18.83
CA ASP A 37 4.25 -4.78 -19.59
C ASP A 37 4.34 -6.02 -18.68
N ARG A 38 3.79 -7.14 -19.17
CA ARG A 38 3.73 -8.43 -18.47
C ARG A 38 4.17 -9.59 -19.39
N PRO A 39 5.45 -9.65 -19.81
CA PRO A 39 5.92 -10.70 -20.70
C PRO A 39 5.96 -12.07 -20.00
N LEU A 40 6.31 -13.11 -20.78
CA LEU A 40 6.39 -14.49 -20.29
C LEU A 40 5.04 -14.97 -19.72
N GLU A 41 3.95 -14.72 -20.45
CA GLU A 41 2.58 -15.13 -20.07
C GLU A 41 2.11 -14.53 -18.73
N GLY A 42 2.70 -13.39 -18.34
CA GLY A 42 2.40 -12.67 -17.10
C GLY A 42 3.27 -13.06 -15.89
N HIS A 43 4.21 -14.00 -16.05
CA HIS A 43 5.11 -14.43 -14.97
C HIS A 43 6.17 -13.40 -14.59
N PHE A 44 6.47 -12.47 -15.49
CA PHE A 44 7.28 -11.30 -15.18
C PHE A 44 6.46 -10.04 -15.46
N GLU A 45 6.56 -9.07 -14.58
CA GLU A 45 5.92 -7.76 -14.73
C GLU A 45 6.92 -6.67 -14.43
N TYR A 46 6.87 -5.60 -15.22
CA TYR A 46 7.62 -4.38 -14.94
C TYR A 46 6.75 -3.16 -15.20
N ALA A 47 7.01 -2.12 -14.40
CA ALA A 47 6.40 -0.81 -14.56
C ALA A 47 7.49 0.24 -14.31
N VAL A 48 7.78 1.09 -15.28
CA VAL A 48 8.78 2.17 -15.13
C VAL A 48 8.15 3.45 -15.63
N GLY A 49 8.17 4.48 -14.79
CA GLY A 49 7.53 5.74 -15.09
C GLY A 49 8.33 6.94 -14.60
N ILE A 50 7.94 8.09 -15.12
CA ILE A 50 8.44 9.40 -14.70
C ILE A 50 7.22 10.27 -14.46
N PHE A 51 7.14 10.88 -13.28
CA PHE A 51 5.98 11.61 -12.80
C PHE A 51 6.36 13.03 -12.40
N ASP A 52 5.43 13.94 -12.60
CA ASP A 52 5.51 15.33 -12.18
C ASP A 52 4.94 15.47 -10.75
N SER A 53 5.69 16.17 -9.89
CA SER A 53 5.46 16.26 -8.45
C SER A 53 5.44 17.73 -7.96
N VAL A 54 4.82 18.62 -8.74
CA VAL A 54 4.75 20.07 -8.46
C VAL A 54 4.17 20.42 -7.08
N ALA A 55 3.17 19.69 -6.59
CA ALA A 55 2.64 19.87 -5.24
C ALA A 55 1.94 18.59 -4.78
N PHE A 56 2.39 18.02 -3.65
CA PHE A 56 1.91 16.70 -3.22
C PHE A 56 1.41 16.62 -1.79
N GLU A 57 1.68 17.60 -0.92
CA GLU A 57 1.01 17.67 0.39
C GLU A 57 1.01 19.08 1.00
N LYS A 58 -0.01 19.42 1.79
CA LYS A 58 0.03 20.60 2.68
C LYS A 58 0.43 20.17 4.08
N VAL A 59 1.64 20.50 4.52
CA VAL A 59 2.09 20.22 5.88
C VAL A 59 1.80 21.43 6.77
N GLY A 60 0.66 21.38 7.48
CA GLY A 60 0.30 22.35 8.51
C GLY A 60 0.32 23.82 8.04
N THR A 61 0.76 24.72 8.93
CA THR A 61 0.87 26.17 8.66
C THR A 61 2.16 26.56 7.92
N THR A 62 3.03 25.61 7.58
CA THR A 62 4.45 25.89 7.26
C THR A 62 4.84 25.66 5.79
N GLY A 63 3.95 25.13 4.95
CA GLY A 63 4.18 25.11 3.51
C GLY A 63 3.58 23.92 2.78
N THR A 64 3.41 24.06 1.47
CA THR A 64 3.10 22.94 0.58
C THR A 64 4.42 22.24 0.23
N ARG A 65 4.47 20.90 0.33
CA ARG A 65 5.58 20.11 -0.19
C ARG A 65 5.50 20.10 -1.71
N GLN A 66 6.61 20.44 -2.35
CA GLN A 66 6.69 20.64 -3.80
C GLN A 66 8.07 20.26 -4.31
N SER A 67 8.15 19.85 -5.57
CA SER A 67 9.39 19.73 -6.31
C SER A 67 9.12 20.10 -7.78
N ASP A 68 10.06 20.79 -8.40
CA ASP A 68 10.04 21.06 -9.85
C ASP A 68 10.77 19.94 -10.64
N GLU A 69 11.31 18.94 -9.94
CA GLU A 69 11.98 17.80 -10.54
C GLU A 69 11.01 16.66 -10.87
N LEU A 70 11.41 15.87 -11.86
CA LEU A 70 10.66 14.68 -12.24
C LEU A 70 10.99 13.51 -11.31
N MET A 71 9.98 12.76 -10.91
CA MET A 71 10.11 11.56 -10.07
C MET A 71 10.19 10.30 -10.94
N PRO A 72 11.39 9.75 -11.23
CA PRO A 72 11.48 8.39 -11.74
C PRO A 72 11.01 7.38 -10.69
N ALA A 73 10.17 6.44 -11.11
CA ALA A 73 9.72 5.33 -10.30
C ALA A 73 9.73 4.04 -11.11
N GLY A 74 10.02 2.93 -10.43
CA GLY A 74 10.14 1.62 -11.05
C GLY A 74 9.59 0.53 -10.15
N ARG A 75 9.03 -0.50 -10.77
CA ARG A 75 8.62 -1.75 -10.16
C ARG A 75 8.97 -2.91 -11.06
N ILE A 76 9.39 -4.00 -10.43
CA ILE A 76 9.44 -5.33 -11.03
C ILE A 76 8.69 -6.32 -10.14
N ALA A 77 8.07 -7.32 -10.74
CA ALA A 77 7.44 -8.42 -10.02
C ALA A 77 7.60 -9.77 -10.74
N LEU A 78 7.69 -10.83 -9.94
CA LEU A 78 7.71 -12.22 -10.39
C LEU A 78 6.44 -12.90 -9.92
N ASN A 79 5.58 -13.30 -10.85
CA ASN A 79 4.30 -13.95 -10.59
C ASN A 79 4.44 -15.45 -10.86
N LEU A 80 4.84 -16.22 -9.85
CA LEU A 80 5.34 -17.59 -9.99
C LEU A 80 4.24 -18.65 -10.14
N LEU A 81 3.07 -18.44 -9.53
CA LEU A 81 1.96 -19.39 -9.55
C LEU A 81 0.72 -18.85 -10.26
N ASP A 82 0.76 -17.59 -10.70
CA ASP A 82 -0.40 -16.93 -11.29
C ASP A 82 -0.85 -17.65 -12.55
N PRO A 83 -2.18 -17.74 -12.79
CA PRO A 83 -2.70 -18.26 -14.05
C PRO A 83 -2.15 -17.45 -15.22
N MET A 84 -1.89 -18.13 -16.34
CA MET A 84 -1.48 -17.46 -17.59
C MET A 84 -2.48 -16.35 -17.94
N THR A 85 -1.99 -15.12 -17.96
CA THR A 85 -2.76 -13.95 -18.38
C THR A 85 -2.31 -13.51 -19.78
N PRO A 86 -3.18 -12.89 -20.58
CA PRO A 86 -2.76 -12.25 -21.84
C PRO A 86 -1.59 -11.29 -21.61
N GLU A 87 -0.67 -11.23 -22.57
CA GLU A 87 0.54 -10.37 -22.50
C GLU A 87 0.19 -8.88 -22.39
N ASP A 88 -1.00 -8.50 -22.83
CA ASP A 88 -1.54 -7.15 -22.89
C ASP A 88 -2.63 -6.92 -21.84
N GLY A 89 -2.24 -6.46 -20.64
CA GLY A 89 -3.22 -6.02 -19.64
C GLY A 89 -2.65 -5.58 -18.30
N TYR A 90 -3.39 -4.69 -17.63
CA TYR A 90 -3.17 -4.38 -16.22
C TYR A 90 -3.47 -5.63 -15.38
N ALA A 91 -2.61 -5.95 -14.41
CA ALA A 91 -2.87 -7.09 -13.53
C ALA A 91 -4.08 -6.80 -12.63
N ASP A 92 -4.95 -7.79 -12.48
CA ASP A 92 -6.12 -7.71 -11.61
C ASP A 92 -5.72 -8.01 -10.15
N TYR A 93 -5.05 -7.05 -9.51
CA TYR A 93 -4.60 -7.16 -8.13
C TYR A 93 -5.77 -7.16 -7.15
N GLN A 94 -5.88 -8.21 -6.34
CA GLN A 94 -6.94 -8.36 -5.33
C GLN A 94 -6.34 -8.75 -3.98
N GLY A 95 -6.86 -8.15 -2.90
CA GLY A 95 -6.51 -8.54 -1.52
C GLY A 95 -7.07 -9.90 -1.11
N SER A 96 -8.01 -10.45 -1.89
CA SER A 96 -8.47 -11.84 -1.79
C SER A 96 -9.02 -12.31 -3.13
N TYR A 97 -8.67 -13.52 -3.56
CA TYR A 97 -9.24 -14.16 -4.75
C TYR A 97 -10.39 -15.12 -4.41
N LEU A 98 -10.96 -15.01 -3.20
CA LEU A 98 -12.20 -15.70 -2.79
C LEU A 98 -12.17 -17.24 -2.96
N GLY A 99 -11.01 -17.87 -2.81
CA GLY A 99 -10.89 -19.31 -2.99
C GLY A 99 -10.33 -19.75 -4.35
N GLU A 100 -10.22 -18.82 -5.31
CA GLU A 100 -10.00 -19.16 -6.72
C GLU A 100 -8.54 -19.11 -7.11
N GLY A 101 -8.02 -20.25 -7.56
CA GLY A 101 -6.66 -20.37 -8.11
C GLY A 101 -5.56 -20.39 -7.05
N GLU A 102 -4.34 -20.34 -7.55
CA GLU A 102 -3.10 -20.25 -6.77
C GLU A 102 -2.31 -19.06 -7.32
N ARG A 103 -1.72 -18.26 -6.44
CA ARG A 103 -0.92 -17.09 -6.82
C ARG A 103 0.23 -16.93 -5.87
N LEU A 104 1.36 -16.49 -6.43
CA LEU A 104 2.55 -16.17 -5.66
C LEU A 104 3.29 -15.08 -6.41
N ALA A 105 3.22 -13.86 -5.90
CA ALA A 105 3.90 -12.71 -6.47
C ALA A 105 4.96 -12.20 -5.51
N ILE A 106 6.15 -11.89 -6.02
CA ILE A 106 7.21 -11.19 -5.28
C ILE A 106 7.56 -9.94 -6.07
N GLY A 107 7.45 -8.79 -5.42
CA GLY A 107 7.67 -7.49 -6.02
C GLY A 107 8.80 -6.72 -5.35
N ALA A 108 9.40 -5.82 -6.12
CA ALA A 108 10.28 -4.78 -5.63
C ALA A 108 9.95 -3.46 -6.33
N ASN A 109 10.03 -2.37 -5.60
CA ASN A 109 9.74 -1.02 -6.10
C ASN A 109 10.79 -0.02 -5.62
N SER A 110 10.91 1.10 -6.33
CA SER A 110 11.78 2.22 -5.97
C SER A 110 11.29 3.49 -6.64
N ALA A 111 11.47 4.62 -5.95
CA ALA A 111 11.28 5.94 -6.52
C ALA A 111 12.28 6.94 -5.93
N TYR A 112 12.57 7.99 -6.69
CA TYR A 112 13.44 9.08 -6.30
C TYR A 112 12.83 10.40 -6.74
N LEU A 113 12.87 11.41 -5.87
CA LEU A 113 12.46 12.78 -6.14
C LEU A 113 13.55 13.73 -5.64
N GLY A 114 14.17 14.46 -6.57
CA GLY A 114 15.21 15.44 -6.26
C GLY A 114 14.65 16.80 -5.85
N ASP A 115 15.50 17.61 -5.21
CA ASP A 115 15.28 19.04 -4.93
C ASP A 115 13.88 19.36 -4.35
N ALA A 116 13.37 18.45 -3.51
CA ALA A 116 12.06 18.61 -2.88
C ALA A 116 12.13 19.63 -1.75
N LEU A 117 11.08 20.45 -1.66
CA LEU A 117 10.99 21.56 -0.71
C LEU A 117 9.87 21.32 0.29
N SER A 118 10.15 21.59 1.57
CA SER A 118 9.15 21.71 2.63
C SER A 118 9.41 23.00 3.42
N GLY A 119 8.69 24.06 3.08
CA GLY A 119 8.91 25.38 3.66
C GLY A 119 10.26 25.97 3.26
N LEU A 120 11.21 26.03 4.20
CA LEU A 120 12.59 26.49 3.96
C LEU A 120 13.60 25.35 3.87
N THR A 121 13.15 24.10 4.01
CA THR A 121 13.99 22.92 3.98
C THR A 121 13.97 22.32 2.58
N GLU A 122 15.15 21.97 2.08
CA GLU A 122 15.37 21.32 0.79
C GLU A 122 16.01 19.95 1.03
N PHE A 123 15.54 18.92 0.32
CA PHE A 123 15.97 17.54 0.49
C PHE A 123 15.77 16.70 -0.78
N ASP A 124 16.56 15.63 -0.91
CA ASP A 124 16.32 14.56 -1.86
C ASP A 124 15.53 13.44 -1.20
N LEU A 125 14.42 13.02 -1.80
CA LEU A 125 13.59 11.92 -1.30
C LEU A 125 13.87 10.65 -2.11
N TYR A 126 14.20 9.56 -1.42
CA TYR A 126 14.37 8.25 -2.01
C TYR A 126 13.58 7.22 -1.20
N ALA A 127 12.89 6.32 -1.89
CA ALA A 127 12.23 5.18 -1.26
C ALA A 127 12.42 3.90 -2.09
N TRP A 128 12.40 2.77 -1.41
CA TRP A 128 12.31 1.46 -2.02
C TRP A 128 11.51 0.52 -1.13
N GLY A 129 10.95 -0.51 -1.75
CA GLY A 129 10.17 -1.50 -1.04
C GLY A 129 10.16 -2.85 -1.72
N ALA A 130 9.69 -3.84 -0.97
CA ALA A 130 9.49 -5.19 -1.44
C ALA A 130 8.19 -5.75 -0.89
N ASP A 131 7.51 -6.53 -1.71
CA ASP A 131 6.21 -7.13 -1.38
C ASP A 131 6.15 -8.60 -1.76
N LEU A 132 5.30 -9.31 -1.04
CA LEU A 132 4.99 -10.71 -1.24
C LEU A 132 3.47 -10.86 -1.19
N PHE A 133 2.90 -11.48 -2.21
CA PHE A 133 1.51 -11.89 -2.21
C PHE A 133 1.42 -13.40 -2.41
N TYR A 134 0.58 -14.07 -1.63
CA TYR A 134 0.32 -15.49 -1.76
C TYR A 134 -1.17 -15.79 -1.58
N ASN A 135 -1.73 -16.54 -2.51
CA ASN A 135 -3.09 -17.06 -2.40
C ASN A 135 -3.09 -18.55 -2.75
N TYR A 136 -3.71 -19.36 -1.89
CA TYR A 136 -3.84 -20.79 -2.10
C TYR A 136 -5.19 -21.27 -1.58
N GLY A 137 -6.11 -21.48 -2.52
CA GLY A 137 -7.50 -21.73 -2.20
C GLY A 137 -8.03 -20.65 -1.25
N ARG A 138 -8.33 -21.06 -0.02
CA ARG A 138 -9.05 -20.23 0.96
C ARG A 138 -8.18 -19.38 1.85
N PHE A 139 -6.87 -19.49 1.69
CA PHE A 139 -5.90 -18.70 2.41
C PHE A 139 -5.34 -17.64 1.48
N THR A 140 -5.30 -16.41 1.97
CA THR A 140 -4.59 -15.30 1.35
C THR A 140 -3.61 -14.73 2.35
N PHE A 141 -2.44 -14.35 1.89
CA PHE A 141 -1.39 -13.73 2.68
C PHE A 141 -0.71 -12.65 1.85
N GLU A 142 -0.40 -11.54 2.49
CA GLU A 142 0.33 -10.44 1.87
C GLU A 142 1.26 -9.82 2.89
N ALA A 143 2.46 -9.45 2.45
CA ALA A 143 3.44 -8.74 3.25
C ALA A 143 4.11 -7.67 2.39
N GLU A 144 4.46 -6.54 3.01
CA GLU A 144 5.19 -5.45 2.35
C GLU A 144 6.12 -4.83 3.38
N TYR A 145 7.29 -4.40 2.92
CA TYR A 145 8.24 -3.57 3.65
C TYR A 145 8.68 -2.44 2.73
N ASP A 146 8.67 -1.22 3.23
CA ASP A 146 9.24 -0.08 2.52
C ASP A 146 10.13 0.74 3.47
N TRP A 147 11.16 1.33 2.90
CA TRP A 147 12.07 2.25 3.56
C TRP A 147 12.20 3.52 2.73
N PHE A 148 12.30 4.66 3.39
CA PHE A 148 12.50 5.96 2.75
C PHE A 148 13.53 6.81 3.49
N THR A 149 14.09 7.77 2.76
CA THR A 149 14.95 8.82 3.32
C THR A 149 14.71 10.15 2.63
N GLU A 150 14.70 11.22 3.43
CA GLU A 150 14.86 12.60 2.99
C GLU A 150 16.29 13.03 3.35
N ASN A 151 17.17 13.08 2.34
CA ASN A 151 18.54 13.57 2.52
C ASN A 151 18.53 15.09 2.50
N MET A 152 18.81 15.72 3.63
CA MET A 152 18.71 17.18 3.76
C MET A 152 19.88 17.85 3.04
N ILE A 153 19.57 18.77 2.14
CA ILE A 153 20.58 19.59 1.44
C ILE A 153 21.10 20.72 2.35
N THR A 154 20.28 21.11 3.34
CA THR A 154 20.62 22.10 4.37
C THR A 154 21.34 21.46 5.57
N ALA A 155 21.77 22.25 6.56
CA ALA A 155 22.47 21.76 7.76
C ALA A 155 21.59 20.94 8.74
N ASN A 156 20.37 20.59 8.34
CA ASN A 156 19.46 19.75 9.11
C ASN A 156 19.89 18.28 9.01
N PRO A 157 19.60 17.44 10.03
CA PRO A 157 19.83 16.01 9.93
C PRO A 157 18.87 15.34 8.94
N ASP A 158 19.33 14.30 8.25
CA ASP A 158 18.50 13.48 7.37
C ASP A 158 17.34 12.84 8.12
N VAL A 159 16.20 12.73 7.42
CA VAL A 159 15.03 12.00 7.90
C VAL A 159 14.99 10.63 7.24
N GLN A 160 14.67 9.62 8.01
CA GLN A 160 14.55 8.23 7.59
C GLN A 160 13.34 7.61 8.27
N GLY A 161 12.73 6.65 7.58
CA GLY A 161 11.71 5.82 8.17
C GLY A 161 11.53 4.54 7.38
N ASP A 162 10.95 3.57 8.05
CA ASP A 162 10.51 2.33 7.45
C ASP A 162 9.19 1.88 8.05
N GLY A 163 8.51 1.04 7.31
CA GLY A 163 7.31 0.42 7.79
C GLY A 163 7.04 -0.86 7.04
N TRP A 164 6.25 -1.70 7.67
CA TRP A 164 5.89 -2.98 7.11
C TRP A 164 4.51 -3.39 7.58
N TYR A 165 3.92 -4.32 6.84
CA TYR A 165 2.77 -5.05 7.33
C TYR A 165 2.81 -6.48 6.88
N VAL A 166 2.09 -7.30 7.64
CA VAL A 166 1.65 -8.63 7.21
C VAL A 166 0.14 -8.69 7.38
N GLN A 167 -0.54 -9.25 6.40
CA GLN A 167 -1.96 -9.51 6.49
C GLN A 167 -2.29 -10.90 5.98
N GLY A 168 -3.41 -11.43 6.46
CA GLY A 168 -3.91 -12.71 6.03
C GLY A 168 -5.43 -12.75 6.04
N GLY A 169 -5.97 -13.48 5.08
CA GLY A 169 -7.39 -13.75 4.91
C GLY A 169 -7.66 -15.25 4.96
N TYR A 170 -8.75 -15.64 5.61
CA TYR A 170 -9.26 -17.00 5.58
C TYR A 170 -10.75 -17.03 5.23
N LEU A 171 -11.06 -17.53 4.04
CA LEU A 171 -12.44 -17.74 3.60
C LEU A 171 -13.05 -18.87 4.42
N LEU A 172 -14.25 -18.69 4.99
CA LEU A 172 -14.97 -19.70 5.78
C LEU A 172 -15.68 -20.74 4.89
N HIS A 173 -15.87 -21.95 5.43
CA HIS A 173 -16.46 -23.08 4.69
C HIS A 173 -17.95 -22.85 4.44
N ARG A 174 -18.57 -22.04 5.31
CA ARG A 174 -20.01 -21.84 5.36
C ARG A 174 -20.32 -20.45 4.84
N THR A 175 -21.29 -20.40 3.94
CA THR A 175 -21.91 -19.14 3.53
C THR A 175 -22.95 -18.70 4.55
N ILE A 176 -23.04 -17.40 4.83
CA ILE A 176 -24.16 -16.81 5.58
C ILE A 176 -25.14 -16.26 4.55
N CYS A 177 -26.38 -16.75 4.53
CA CYS A 177 -27.40 -16.28 3.58
C CYS A 177 -26.92 -16.27 2.10
N CYS A 178 -26.20 -17.33 1.69
CA CYS A 178 -25.55 -17.46 0.37
C CYS A 178 -24.39 -16.49 0.08
N ALA A 179 -23.94 -15.69 1.04
CA ALA A 179 -22.76 -14.84 0.94
C ALA A 179 -21.51 -15.55 1.49
N LEU A 180 -20.37 -15.36 0.84
CA LEU A 180 -19.07 -15.85 1.35
C LEU A 180 -18.61 -14.97 2.50
N VAL A 181 -17.97 -15.58 3.49
CA VAL A 181 -17.42 -14.87 4.66
C VAL A 181 -15.92 -15.10 4.70
N GLU A 182 -15.15 -14.04 4.83
CA GLU A 182 -13.70 -14.10 5.02
C GLU A 182 -13.33 -13.38 6.31
N LEU A 183 -12.50 -14.03 7.14
CA LEU A 183 -11.88 -13.40 8.28
C LEU A 183 -10.54 -12.82 7.84
N ALA A 184 -10.24 -11.60 8.25
CA ALA A 184 -9.02 -10.90 7.92
C ALA A 184 -8.29 -10.46 9.18
N ALA A 185 -6.96 -10.41 9.11
CA ALA A 185 -6.15 -9.76 10.12
C ALA A 185 -4.97 -9.05 9.44
N ARG A 186 -4.57 -7.90 9.98
CA ARG A 186 -3.36 -7.18 9.60
C ARG A 186 -2.60 -6.76 10.85
N TYR A 187 -1.29 -6.94 10.84
CA TYR A 187 -0.36 -6.31 11.77
C TYR A 187 0.56 -5.41 10.98
N GLN A 188 0.81 -4.20 11.48
CA GLN A 188 1.64 -3.22 10.78
C GLN A 188 2.38 -2.31 11.74
N GLU A 189 3.59 -1.93 11.34
CA GLU A 189 4.46 -1.00 12.04
C GLU A 189 4.93 0.09 11.09
N LEU A 190 5.12 1.29 11.63
CA LEU A 190 5.78 2.40 10.97
C LEU A 190 6.68 3.07 12.00
N ASP A 191 7.98 3.13 11.72
CA ASP A 191 8.97 3.86 12.50
C ASP A 191 9.57 4.95 11.62
N GLY A 192 9.68 6.15 12.16
CA GLY A 192 10.21 7.31 11.47
C GLY A 192 10.80 8.30 12.46
N ASN A 193 11.78 9.06 11.99
CA ASN A 193 12.38 10.14 12.77
C ASN A 193 12.04 11.53 12.19
N GLY A 194 11.02 11.60 11.34
CA GLY A 194 10.62 12.79 10.58
C GLY A 194 9.56 13.64 11.25
N VAL A 195 9.32 14.83 10.70
CA VAL A 195 8.26 15.73 11.18
C VAL A 195 6.85 15.15 10.98
N LEU A 196 6.67 14.36 9.91
CA LEU A 196 5.41 13.70 9.61
C LEU A 196 5.17 12.43 10.44
N PHE A 197 6.25 11.74 10.81
CA PHE A 197 6.22 10.44 11.49
C PHE A 197 7.33 10.42 12.55
N SER A 198 7.09 11.01 13.71
CA SER A 198 8.09 11.15 14.79
C SER A 198 7.97 10.09 15.89
N ASP A 199 7.02 9.17 15.76
CA ASP A 199 6.74 8.14 16.75
C ASP A 199 6.54 6.80 16.05
N GLU A 200 6.90 5.72 16.74
CA GLU A 200 6.66 4.37 16.27
C GLU A 200 5.18 4.05 16.45
N LEU A 201 4.51 3.73 15.34
CA LEU A 201 3.10 3.37 15.27
C LEU A 201 2.95 1.87 15.07
N GLN A 202 2.14 1.23 15.89
CA GLN A 202 1.85 -0.21 15.80
C GLN A 202 0.34 -0.42 15.76
N TRP A 203 -0.20 -0.88 14.63
CA TRP A 203 -1.63 -1.13 14.48
C TRP A 203 -1.90 -2.62 14.24
N THR A 204 -2.91 -3.15 14.91
CA THR A 204 -3.44 -4.51 14.67
C THR A 204 -4.91 -4.41 14.29
N SER A 205 -5.25 -4.82 13.07
CA SER A 205 -6.62 -4.85 12.58
C SER A 205 -7.15 -6.28 12.54
N LEU A 206 -8.35 -6.49 13.06
CA LEU A 206 -9.12 -7.73 12.92
C LEU A 206 -10.41 -7.41 12.18
N GLY A 207 -10.66 -8.18 11.13
CA GLY A 207 -11.68 -7.87 10.14
C GLY A 207 -12.55 -9.05 9.75
N MET A 208 -13.72 -8.74 9.21
CA MET A 208 -14.60 -9.70 8.55
C MET A 208 -15.21 -9.08 7.30
N ASN A 209 -15.12 -9.82 6.19
CA ASN A 209 -15.70 -9.45 4.90
C ASN A 209 -16.83 -10.41 4.56
N ILE A 210 -18.01 -9.86 4.22
CA ILE A 210 -19.17 -10.61 3.75
C ILE A 210 -19.40 -10.26 2.29
N TYR A 211 -19.08 -11.18 1.39
CA TYR A 211 -19.20 -11.00 -0.06
C TYR A 211 -20.56 -11.50 -0.54
N ILE A 212 -21.47 -10.56 -0.81
CA ILE A 212 -22.81 -10.82 -1.34
C ILE A 212 -22.71 -11.09 -2.86
N ARG A 213 -21.84 -10.35 -3.55
CA ARG A 213 -21.54 -10.55 -4.98
C ARG A 213 -20.06 -10.29 -5.25
N GLN A 214 -19.20 -11.23 -4.84
CA GLN A 214 -17.73 -11.08 -4.92
C GLN A 214 -17.31 -9.69 -4.41
N HIS A 215 -16.29 -9.06 -5.00
CA HIS A 215 -15.86 -7.70 -4.63
C HIS A 215 -16.82 -6.58 -5.06
N ASN A 216 -17.81 -6.87 -5.91
CA ASN A 216 -18.74 -5.85 -6.40
C ASN A 216 -19.78 -5.43 -5.36
N LEU A 217 -20.13 -6.32 -4.43
CA LEU A 217 -21.03 -6.01 -3.33
C LEU A 217 -20.56 -6.76 -2.08
N LYS A 218 -19.96 -6.02 -1.14
CA LYS A 218 -19.45 -6.56 0.12
C LYS A 218 -19.79 -5.67 1.31
N ILE A 219 -19.93 -6.29 2.46
CA ILE A 219 -19.95 -5.61 3.77
C ILE A 219 -18.61 -5.93 4.45
N GLN A 220 -17.91 -4.92 4.93
CA GLN A 220 -16.66 -5.09 5.67
C GLN A 220 -16.80 -4.51 7.07
N THR A 221 -16.24 -5.19 8.06
CA THR A 221 -16.18 -4.71 9.45
C THR A 221 -14.80 -4.93 9.99
N ASP A 222 -14.17 -3.88 10.49
CA ASP A 222 -12.81 -3.94 11.04
C ASP A 222 -12.77 -3.30 12.42
N TYR A 223 -12.00 -3.91 13.32
CA TYR A 223 -11.60 -3.32 14.57
C TYR A 223 -10.07 -3.21 14.60
N THR A 224 -9.57 -1.99 14.76
CA THR A 224 -8.14 -1.70 14.76
C THR A 224 -7.71 -1.23 16.14
N PHE A 225 -6.83 -2.01 16.75
CA PHE A 225 -6.09 -1.65 17.95
C PHE A 225 -4.92 -0.76 17.53
N LYS A 226 -4.84 0.44 18.10
CA LYS A 226 -3.80 1.41 17.75
C LYS A 226 -2.90 1.66 18.96
N ARG A 227 -1.60 1.70 18.71
CA ARG A 227 -0.59 1.98 19.72
C ARG A 227 0.48 2.89 19.16
N GLU A 228 0.90 3.84 19.97
CA GLU A 228 1.99 4.77 19.71
C GLU A 228 3.02 4.65 20.84
N ARG A 229 4.31 4.58 20.49
CA ARG A 229 5.37 4.24 21.45
C ARG A 229 5.67 5.36 22.45
N THR A 230 5.60 6.62 22.02
CA THR A 230 5.99 7.76 22.87
C THR A 230 4.83 8.26 23.71
N VAL A 231 3.67 8.48 23.09
CA VAL A 231 2.45 8.90 23.78
C VAL A 231 1.31 8.02 23.30
N GLU A 232 1.02 6.97 24.05
CA GLU A 232 -0.14 6.12 23.80
C GLU A 232 -1.42 6.95 23.90
N ILE A 233 -2.23 6.92 22.84
CA ILE A 233 -3.54 7.56 22.79
C ILE A 233 -4.58 6.46 22.71
N ASP A 234 -5.62 6.54 23.54
CA ASP A 234 -6.79 5.67 23.39
C ASP A 234 -7.60 6.12 22.17
N ASN A 235 -7.26 5.56 21.01
CA ASN A 235 -7.82 5.90 19.70
C ASN A 235 -8.17 4.65 18.86
N ASP A 236 -8.44 3.53 19.54
CA ASP A 236 -8.96 2.31 18.91
C ASP A 236 -10.17 2.62 18.04
N MET A 237 -10.25 1.94 16.90
CA MET A 237 -11.19 2.29 15.84
C MET A 237 -12.02 1.09 15.42
N TYR A 238 -13.34 1.26 15.40
CA TYR A 238 -14.27 0.31 14.79
C TYR A 238 -14.90 0.92 13.54
N GLN A 239 -14.85 0.18 12.44
CA GLN A 239 -15.35 0.61 11.13
C GLN A 239 -16.34 -0.42 10.56
N ILE A 240 -17.30 0.09 9.79
CA ILE A 240 -18.22 -0.73 8.99
C ILE A 240 -18.41 -0.08 7.61
N GLN A 241 -18.26 -0.88 6.55
CA GLN A 241 -18.53 -0.48 5.16
C GLN A 241 -19.65 -1.31 4.57
N LEU A 242 -20.45 -0.66 3.72
CA LEU A 242 -21.11 -1.32 2.61
C LEU A 242 -20.49 -0.77 1.33
N GLN A 243 -19.91 -1.64 0.51
CA GLN A 243 -19.33 -1.29 -0.78
C GLN A 243 -20.22 -1.77 -1.92
N LEU A 244 -20.42 -0.90 -2.92
CA LEU A 244 -21.04 -1.22 -4.21
C LEU A 244 -20.13 -0.71 -5.34
N ASP A 245 -19.66 -1.64 -6.17
CA ASP A 245 -18.78 -1.39 -7.33
C ASP A 245 -19.45 -1.96 -8.60
N PHE A 246 -19.49 -1.18 -9.69
CA PHE A 246 -20.29 -1.45 -10.90
C PHE A 246 -19.50 -1.38 -12.20
#